data_AF-R9B7D3-F1
#
_entry.id   AF-R9B7D3-F1
#
_cell.length_a   1.000
_cell.length_b   1.000
_cell.length_c   1.000
_cell.angle_alpha   90.00
_cell.angle_beta   90.00
_cell.angle_gamma   90.00
#
_symmetry.space_group_name_H-M   'P 1'
#
loop_
_entity.id
_entity.type
_entity.pdbx_description
1 polymer ?
#
loop_
_entity_poly.entity_id
_entity_poly.type
_entity_poly.pdbx_seq_one_letter_code
_entity_poly.pdbx_strand_id
1 'polypeptide(L)'
;MHSSCKKYTCILGLVSLSIITASCSTASEKKNEISHQNQTQKASSHLAKLKNDDGFLITSLPYNSNAHLNCILSAQRMNCGSINLIDSSRLIKVYSFINPSYGDSVVFPETSTGILLIASPSSSKAGNPEINLTTVNKFGFVKSITLDASQNIVINQKYEILYKEDGKDLKLKLNDQGEFVK
;
A
#
# COMPACT_ATOMS: atom_id res chain seq x y z
N MET A 1 18.52 -57.40 10.38
CA MET A 1 17.91 -56.67 11.53
C MET A 1 16.40 -56.86 11.50
N HIS A 2 15.72 -56.54 12.61
CA HIS A 2 14.28 -56.70 12.92
C HIS A 2 13.28 -56.30 11.81
N SER A 3 12.01 -56.74 11.81
CA SER A 3 11.31 -57.87 12.49
C SER A 3 9.95 -58.12 11.80
N SER A 4 9.29 -59.22 12.15
CA SER A 4 8.07 -59.77 11.54
C SER A 4 6.80 -58.91 11.70
N CYS A 5 5.88 -59.02 10.73
CA CYS A 5 4.44 -58.89 11.00
C CYS A 5 3.66 -60.04 10.31
N LYS A 6 2.72 -60.67 11.03
CA LYS A 6 1.96 -61.85 10.59
C LYS A 6 0.63 -61.45 9.95
N LYS A 7 0.17 -62.26 8.98
CA LYS A 7 -1.15 -62.16 8.34
C LYS A 7 -2.25 -62.72 9.25
N TYR A 8 -3.48 -62.20 9.12
CA TYR A 8 -4.72 -62.88 9.48
C TYR A 8 -5.78 -62.70 8.37
N THR A 9 -6.73 -63.65 8.29
CA THR A 9 -7.51 -63.97 7.08
C THR A 9 -9.03 -63.84 7.28
N CYS A 10 -9.75 -63.67 6.16
CA CYS A 10 -11.19 -63.48 5.97
C CYS A 10 -12.14 -64.53 6.59
N ILE A 11 -13.38 -64.07 6.90
CA ILE A 11 -14.66 -64.81 6.92
C ILE A 11 -15.78 -63.79 6.58
N LEU A 12 -16.96 -64.07 5.98
CA LEU A 12 -17.38 -64.84 4.78
C LEU A 12 -18.90 -64.53 4.55
N GLY A 13 -19.38 -64.21 3.34
CA GLY A 13 -20.83 -64.03 3.09
C GLY A 13 -21.26 -63.76 1.65
N LEU A 14 -22.23 -64.54 1.14
CA LEU A 14 -22.83 -64.47 -0.21
C LEU A 14 -24.29 -63.91 -0.09
N VAL A 15 -25.18 -63.76 -1.08
CA VAL A 15 -25.42 -64.41 -2.40
C VAL A 15 -25.93 -63.37 -3.45
N SER A 16 -26.22 -63.84 -4.66
CA SER A 16 -26.56 -63.18 -5.94
C SER A 16 -27.93 -62.48 -6.13
N LEU A 17 -27.95 -61.45 -7.01
CA LEU A 17 -28.78 -61.29 -8.22
C LEU A 17 -30.33 -61.39 -8.16
N SER A 18 -31.06 -60.30 -8.48
CA SER A 18 -31.99 -60.20 -9.65
C SER A 18 -32.90 -58.95 -9.69
N ILE A 19 -33.26 -58.58 -10.91
CA ILE A 19 -33.98 -57.41 -11.45
C ILE A 19 -35.51 -57.46 -11.15
N ILE A 20 -36.19 -56.30 -11.01
CA ILE A 20 -37.40 -55.85 -11.79
C ILE A 20 -38.16 -54.69 -11.11
N THR A 21 -38.77 -53.87 -11.97
CA THR A 21 -39.47 -52.58 -11.77
C THR A 21 -40.75 -52.59 -10.91
N ALA A 22 -41.07 -51.44 -10.32
CA ALA A 22 -42.46 -51.02 -10.06
C ALA A 22 -42.65 -49.51 -10.35
N SER A 23 -43.88 -49.13 -10.71
CA SER A 23 -44.26 -47.81 -11.26
C SER A 23 -45.07 -46.98 -10.24
N CYS A 24 -45.03 -45.64 -10.31
CA CYS A 24 -46.20 -44.80 -10.64
C CYS A 24 -45.86 -43.28 -10.51
N SER A 25 -46.67 -42.45 -11.17
CA SER A 25 -46.49 -41.00 -11.35
C SER A 25 -47.24 -40.14 -10.32
N THR A 26 -46.79 -38.90 -10.13
CA THR A 26 -47.60 -37.66 -10.32
C THR A 26 -46.75 -36.41 -10.15
N ALA A 27 -47.17 -35.29 -10.74
CA ALA A 27 -46.44 -34.03 -10.75
C ALA A 27 -46.81 -33.11 -9.57
N SER A 28 -45.86 -32.28 -9.13
CA SER A 28 -46.14 -30.97 -8.53
C SER A 28 -44.95 -30.02 -8.73
N GLU A 29 -45.22 -28.72 -8.75
CA GLU A 29 -44.31 -27.69 -9.27
C GLU A 29 -43.38 -27.05 -8.22
N LYS A 30 -42.32 -26.39 -8.71
CA LYS A 30 -41.57 -25.26 -8.10
C LYS A 30 -40.92 -25.49 -6.72
N LYS A 31 -39.57 -25.41 -6.70
CA LYS A 31 -38.88 -24.16 -6.31
C LYS A 31 -37.42 -24.15 -6.79
N ASN A 32 -36.91 -22.98 -7.21
CA ASN A 32 -35.50 -22.80 -7.53
C ASN A 32 -34.65 -22.75 -6.26
N GLU A 33 -33.59 -23.54 -6.20
CA GLU A 33 -32.40 -23.25 -5.38
C GLU A 33 -31.17 -23.95 -5.98
N ILE A 34 -30.51 -23.29 -6.94
CA ILE A 34 -29.23 -23.78 -7.49
C ILE A 34 -28.12 -23.31 -6.55
N SER A 35 -27.60 -24.26 -5.77
CA SER A 35 -26.40 -24.05 -4.95
C SER A 35 -25.17 -23.81 -5.84
N HIS A 36 -24.76 -22.55 -5.99
CA HIS A 36 -23.49 -22.18 -6.60
C HIS A 36 -22.39 -22.02 -5.54
N GLN A 37 -22.07 -23.12 -4.85
CA GLN A 37 -20.68 -23.29 -4.42
C GLN A 37 -19.85 -23.73 -5.61
N ASN A 38 -19.03 -22.83 -6.15
CA ASN A 38 -17.60 -23.09 -6.24
C ASN A 38 -16.77 -21.88 -6.73
N GLN A 39 -15.52 -21.88 -6.30
CA GLN A 39 -14.44 -21.00 -6.75
C GLN A 39 -14.70 -19.50 -6.57
N THR A 40 -14.50 -19.05 -5.32
CA THR A 40 -13.73 -17.84 -5.08
C THR A 40 -12.39 -17.98 -5.81
N GLN A 41 -12.33 -17.51 -7.06
CA GLN A 41 -11.04 -17.30 -7.71
C GLN A 41 -10.26 -16.35 -6.83
N LYS A 42 -9.22 -16.87 -6.18
CA LYS A 42 -8.27 -16.09 -5.41
C LYS A 42 -7.47 -15.26 -6.42
N ALA A 43 -8.08 -14.16 -6.86
CA ALA A 43 -7.42 -13.13 -7.62
C ALA A 43 -6.24 -12.66 -6.75
N SER A 44 -5.06 -13.17 -7.08
CA SER A 44 -3.80 -12.57 -6.65
C SER A 44 -3.70 -11.26 -7.41
N SER A 45 -4.47 -10.27 -6.94
CA SER A 45 -4.36 -8.88 -7.36
C SER A 45 -3.03 -8.37 -6.83
N HIS A 46 -1.96 -8.71 -7.55
CA HIS A 46 -0.74 -7.92 -7.56
C HIS A 46 -1.11 -6.56 -8.17
N LEU A 47 -1.76 -5.72 -7.35
CA LEU A 47 -2.18 -4.38 -7.70
C LEU A 47 -0.92 -3.65 -8.15
N ALA A 48 -0.83 -3.38 -9.46
CA ALA A 48 0.33 -2.70 -10.03
C ALA A 48 0.44 -1.35 -9.33
N LYS A 49 1.51 -1.15 -8.54
CA LYS A 49 1.73 0.10 -7.81
C LYS A 49 1.79 1.24 -8.84
N LEU A 50 0.93 2.24 -8.63
CA LEU A 50 0.80 3.38 -9.54
C LEU A 50 2.15 4.12 -9.66
N LYS A 51 2.44 4.63 -10.86
CA LYS A 51 3.59 5.48 -11.14
C LYS A 51 3.15 6.87 -11.58
N ASN A 52 3.99 7.87 -11.34
CA ASN A 52 3.89 9.15 -12.02
C ASN A 52 4.53 9.07 -13.42
N ASP A 53 4.45 10.15 -14.19
CA ASP A 53 4.95 10.21 -15.58
C ASP A 53 6.48 10.01 -15.67
N ASP A 54 7.24 10.39 -14.64
CA ASP A 54 8.68 10.12 -14.52
C ASP A 54 9.02 8.66 -14.12
N GLY A 55 7.99 7.82 -13.93
CA GLY A 55 8.13 6.40 -13.64
C GLY A 55 8.43 6.05 -12.18
N PHE A 56 8.34 7.01 -11.25
CA PHE A 56 8.45 6.77 -9.81
C PHE A 56 7.16 6.21 -9.22
N LEU A 57 7.27 5.30 -8.26
CA LEU A 57 6.11 4.75 -7.55
C LEU A 57 5.49 5.81 -6.63
N ILE A 58 4.19 6.03 -6.78
CA ILE A 58 3.44 7.01 -5.99
C ILE A 58 3.09 6.43 -4.61
N THR A 59 3.37 7.17 -3.54
CA THR A 59 2.90 6.90 -2.19
C THR A 59 1.47 7.41 -2.02
N SER A 60 0.54 6.52 -1.68
CA SER A 60 -0.88 6.89 -1.49
C SER A 60 -1.08 7.76 -0.25
N LEU A 61 -2.02 8.70 -0.32
CA LEU A 61 -2.51 9.46 0.84
C LEU A 61 -3.55 8.63 1.63
N PRO A 62 -3.62 8.74 2.97
CA PRO A 62 -2.89 9.70 3.79
C PRO A 62 -1.44 9.25 4.09
N TYR A 63 -0.53 10.22 4.13
CA TYR A 63 0.87 10.03 4.49
C TYR A 63 1.09 10.16 6.00
N ASN A 64 2.16 9.54 6.50
CA ASN A 64 2.57 9.55 7.90
C ASN A 64 4.11 9.56 7.96
N SER A 65 4.73 10.59 8.56
CA SER A 65 6.19 10.70 8.61
C SER A 65 6.82 9.60 9.44
N ASN A 66 6.19 9.15 10.53
CA ASN A 66 6.73 8.05 11.34
C ASN A 66 6.79 6.75 10.54
N ALA A 67 5.79 6.44 9.71
CA ALA A 67 5.81 5.30 8.81
C ALA A 67 6.93 5.42 7.76
N HIS A 68 7.18 6.62 7.24
CA HIS A 68 8.26 6.88 6.28
C HIS A 68 9.66 6.71 6.92
N LEU A 69 9.90 7.34 8.07
CA LEU A 69 11.17 7.24 8.80
C LEU A 69 11.44 5.80 9.29
N ASN A 70 10.43 5.13 9.85
CA ASN A 70 10.54 3.73 10.27
C ASN A 70 10.80 2.78 9.09
N CYS A 71 10.24 3.07 7.91
CA CYS A 71 10.51 2.32 6.68
C CYS A 71 11.99 2.42 6.27
N ILE A 72 12.59 3.60 6.34
CA ILE A 72 14.02 3.85 6.02
C ILE A 72 14.95 3.10 6.99
N LEU A 73 14.58 3.08 8.28
CA LEU A 73 15.31 2.39 9.34
C LEU A 73 15.06 0.87 9.39
N SER A 74 14.07 0.36 8.66
CA SER A 74 13.71 -1.06 8.65
C SER A 74 14.75 -1.91 7.92
N ALA A 75 15.03 -3.11 8.44
CA ALA A 75 15.78 -4.12 7.70
C ALA A 75 15.06 -4.62 6.42
N GLN A 76 13.78 -4.31 6.26
CA GLN A 76 12.93 -4.70 5.12
C GLN A 76 12.43 -3.49 4.32
N ARG A 77 13.33 -2.57 3.91
CA ARG A 77 13.02 -1.35 3.13
C ARG A 77 12.19 -1.59 1.85
N MET A 78 12.17 -2.82 1.34
CA MET A 78 11.36 -3.24 0.19
C MET A 78 9.86 -3.44 0.49
N ASN A 79 9.48 -3.52 1.78
CA ASN A 79 8.10 -3.78 2.20
C ASN A 79 7.65 -2.79 3.29
N CYS A 80 7.29 -1.58 2.86
CA CYS A 80 6.85 -0.50 3.75
C CYS A 80 5.34 -0.19 3.67
N GLY A 81 4.52 -1.18 3.32
CA GLY A 81 3.08 -1.01 3.18
C GLY A 81 2.72 0.02 2.10
N SER A 82 2.16 1.16 2.52
CA SER A 82 1.77 2.27 1.65
C SER A 82 2.92 3.18 1.23
N ILE A 83 4.05 3.18 1.96
CA ILE A 83 5.23 3.98 1.65
C ILE A 83 5.97 3.35 0.48
N ASN A 84 6.18 4.14 -0.58
CA ASN A 84 6.97 3.78 -1.74
C ASN A 84 8.24 4.63 -1.76
N LEU A 85 9.30 4.14 -1.11
CA LEU A 85 10.61 4.80 -1.11
C LEU A 85 11.18 4.95 -2.52
N ILE A 86 11.76 6.10 -2.75
CA ILE A 86 12.55 6.42 -3.93
C ILE A 86 13.94 6.81 -3.44
N ASP A 87 14.93 6.00 -3.81
CA ASP A 87 16.36 6.28 -3.61
C ASP A 87 16.69 7.71 -4.04
N SER A 88 17.37 8.47 -3.17
CA SER A 88 17.62 9.89 -3.42
C SER A 88 18.48 10.12 -4.66
N SER A 89 19.47 9.26 -4.93
CA SER A 89 20.33 9.34 -6.13
C SER A 89 19.55 9.14 -7.44
N ARG A 90 18.45 8.39 -7.41
CA ARG A 90 17.51 8.26 -8.53
C ARG A 90 16.58 9.47 -8.64
N LEU A 91 16.09 9.98 -7.50
CA LEU A 91 15.19 11.13 -7.48
C LEU A 91 15.86 12.40 -8.03
N ILE A 92 17.06 12.72 -7.57
CA ILE A 92 17.79 13.96 -7.93
C ILE A 92 18.18 14.01 -9.41
N LYS A 93 18.32 12.86 -10.08
CA LYS A 93 18.57 12.78 -11.53
C LYS A 93 17.40 13.29 -12.37
N VAL A 94 16.18 13.25 -11.83
CA VAL A 94 14.97 13.78 -12.47
C VAL A 94 14.64 15.16 -11.88
N TYR A 95 14.73 15.29 -10.56
CA TYR A 95 14.38 16.49 -9.80
C TYR A 95 15.63 17.15 -9.21
N SER A 96 16.40 17.84 -10.05
CA SER A 96 17.70 18.45 -9.68
C SER A 96 17.63 19.55 -8.60
N PHE A 97 16.43 20.03 -8.27
CA PHE A 97 16.18 20.97 -7.17
C PHE A 97 16.10 20.29 -5.79
N ILE A 98 16.04 18.96 -5.72
CA ILE A 98 16.08 18.21 -4.45
C ILE A 98 17.51 18.21 -3.90
N ASN A 99 17.65 18.51 -2.60
CA ASN A 99 18.97 18.58 -1.96
C ASN A 99 19.61 17.18 -1.90
N PRO A 100 20.87 17.01 -2.36
CA PRO A 100 21.56 15.72 -2.30
C PRO A 100 21.88 15.20 -0.89
N SER A 101 21.70 15.99 0.17
CA SER A 101 21.80 15.51 1.55
C SER A 101 20.52 14.84 2.09
N TYR A 102 19.41 14.89 1.36
CA TYR A 102 18.16 14.25 1.78
C TYR A 102 18.19 12.73 1.55
N GLY A 103 17.50 11.99 2.43
CA GLY A 103 17.38 10.54 2.34
C GLY A 103 16.37 10.07 1.28
N ASP A 104 16.15 8.76 1.24
CA ASP A 104 15.10 8.15 0.42
C ASP A 104 13.77 8.87 0.67
N SER A 105 13.10 9.25 -0.41
CA SER A 105 11.99 10.18 -0.39
C SER A 105 10.72 9.52 -0.93
N VAL A 106 9.57 10.17 -0.77
CA VAL A 106 8.31 9.75 -1.40
C VAL A 106 7.75 10.82 -2.33
N VAL A 107 7.18 10.38 -3.44
CA VAL A 107 6.38 11.19 -4.37
C VAL A 107 4.90 10.87 -4.14
N PHE A 108 4.06 11.89 -4.07
CA PHE A 108 2.60 11.75 -3.94
C PHE A 108 1.92 11.77 -5.32
N PRO A 109 0.60 11.50 -5.41
CA PRO A 109 -0.13 11.80 -6.63
C PRO A 109 -0.03 13.30 -6.94
N GLU A 110 -0.23 13.67 -8.20
CA GLU A 110 -0.38 15.07 -8.56
C GLU A 110 -1.74 15.59 -8.07
N THR A 111 -1.84 16.88 -7.73
CA THR A 111 -3.13 17.53 -7.47
C THR A 111 -3.94 17.68 -8.77
N SER A 112 -5.24 17.88 -8.67
CA SER A 112 -6.10 18.22 -9.82
C SER A 112 -5.73 19.55 -10.51
N THR A 113 -4.85 20.35 -9.91
CA THR A 113 -4.37 21.63 -10.43
C THR A 113 -2.99 21.53 -11.09
N GLY A 114 -2.38 20.34 -11.10
CA GLY A 114 -1.07 20.09 -11.69
C GLY A 114 0.08 20.48 -10.75
N ILE A 115 0.02 19.99 -9.50
CA ILE A 115 1.08 20.20 -8.50
C ILE A 115 1.59 18.85 -8.03
N LEU A 116 2.87 18.61 -8.26
CA LEU A 116 3.64 17.52 -7.69
C LEU A 116 4.02 17.88 -6.25
N LEU A 117 3.91 16.94 -5.32
CA LEU A 117 4.45 17.05 -3.96
C LEU A 117 5.41 15.89 -3.66
N ILE A 118 6.52 16.22 -3.02
CA ILE A 118 7.59 15.31 -2.63
C ILE A 118 7.89 15.51 -1.14
N ALA A 119 7.95 14.44 -0.36
CA ALA A 119 8.44 14.48 1.02
C ALA A 119 9.81 13.80 1.11
N SER A 120 10.83 14.58 1.48
CA SER A 120 12.22 14.16 1.55
C SER A 120 12.72 14.25 3.00
N PRO A 121 13.20 13.17 3.63
CA PRO A 121 13.65 13.22 5.01
C PRO A 121 15.04 13.83 5.13
N SER A 122 15.26 14.56 6.23
CA SER A 122 16.54 15.15 6.60
C SER A 122 16.77 15.08 8.10
N SER A 123 17.93 15.57 8.54
CA SER A 123 18.21 15.82 9.94
C SER A 123 18.58 17.28 10.14
N SER A 124 18.06 17.89 11.20
CA SER A 124 18.43 19.24 11.63
C SER A 124 19.90 19.28 12.06
N LYS A 125 20.44 20.49 12.24
CA LYS A 125 21.80 20.66 12.81
C LYS A 125 21.98 20.04 14.21
N ALA A 126 20.88 19.84 14.95
CA ALA A 126 20.87 19.18 16.25
C ALA A 126 20.67 17.65 16.16
N GLY A 127 20.48 17.10 14.96
CA GLY A 127 20.19 15.68 14.74
C GLY A 127 18.71 15.30 14.82
N ASN A 128 17.80 16.26 15.01
CA ASN A 128 16.36 15.98 15.05
C ASN A 128 15.86 15.57 13.66
N PRO A 129 14.94 14.60 13.54
CA PRO A 129 14.36 14.23 12.25
C PRO A 129 13.48 15.34 11.69
N GLU A 130 13.60 15.59 10.39
CA GLU A 130 12.84 16.59 9.65
C GLU A 130 12.26 15.97 8.38
N ILE A 131 11.14 16.51 7.89
CA ILE A 131 10.67 16.28 6.51
C ILE A 131 10.71 17.60 5.76
N ASN A 132 11.45 17.63 4.65
CA ASN A 132 11.36 18.67 3.64
C ASN A 132 10.23 18.32 2.67
N LEU A 133 9.18 19.14 2.68
CA LEU A 133 8.09 19.09 1.71
C LEU A 133 8.43 20.04 0.56
N THR A 134 8.60 19.49 -0.63
CA THR A 134 8.88 20.24 -1.86
C THR A 134 7.77 20.04 -2.87
N THR A 135 7.26 21.15 -3.41
CA THR A 135 6.24 21.17 -4.45
C THR A 135 6.83 21.68 -5.76
N VAL A 136 6.26 21.21 -6.87
CA VAL A 136 6.49 21.77 -8.20
C VAL A 136 5.13 21.90 -8.87
N ASN A 137 4.80 23.10 -9.36
CA ASN A 137 3.60 23.27 -10.17
C ASN A 137 3.88 23.04 -11.66
N LYS A 138 2.82 22.93 -12.46
CA LYS A 138 2.85 22.75 -13.93
C LYS A 138 3.71 23.73 -14.74
N PHE A 139 4.15 24.86 -14.15
CA PHE A 139 5.06 25.82 -14.78
C PHE A 139 6.52 25.65 -14.35
N GLY A 140 6.83 24.63 -13.54
CA GLY A 140 8.16 24.37 -13.00
C GLY A 140 8.53 25.22 -11.78
N PHE A 141 7.61 26.02 -11.21
CA PHE A 141 7.93 26.77 -9.99
C PHE A 141 8.00 25.85 -8.79
N VAL A 142 9.14 25.89 -8.10
CA VAL A 142 9.43 25.08 -6.92
C VAL A 142 9.16 25.89 -5.64
N LYS A 143 8.53 25.28 -4.65
CA LYS A 143 8.47 25.79 -3.26
C LYS A 143 8.86 24.67 -2.30
N SER A 144 9.49 25.02 -1.19
CA SER A 144 9.85 24.05 -0.15
C SER A 144 9.61 24.61 1.24
N ILE A 145 9.23 23.73 2.17
CA ILE A 145 9.23 23.97 3.62
C ILE A 145 9.88 22.78 4.34
N THR A 146 10.58 23.07 5.44
CA THR A 146 11.08 22.04 6.36
C THR A 146 10.18 22.00 7.58
N LEU A 147 9.74 20.81 7.98
CA LEU A 147 8.93 20.59 9.19
C LEU A 147 9.65 19.61 10.12
N ASP A 148 9.59 19.90 11.43
CA ASP A 148 10.05 18.97 12.47
C ASP A 148 9.19 17.69 12.43
N ALA A 149 9.85 16.55 12.28
CA ALA A 149 9.24 15.23 12.18
C ALA A 149 9.44 14.39 13.47
N SER A 150 9.99 14.99 14.53
CA SER A 150 10.05 14.40 15.88
C SER A 150 8.65 14.16 16.44
N GLN A 151 7.67 14.93 15.97
CA GLN A 151 6.25 14.63 16.06
C GLN A 151 5.73 14.27 14.67
N ASN A 152 4.79 13.34 14.62
CA ASN A 152 4.31 12.78 13.36
C ASN A 152 3.61 13.84 12.48
N ILE A 153 4.09 14.02 11.25
CA ILE A 153 3.46 14.83 10.21
C ILE A 153 2.50 13.94 9.42
N VAL A 154 1.27 14.41 9.21
CA VAL A 154 0.25 13.73 8.39
C VAL A 154 -0.12 14.60 7.21
N ILE A 155 -0.19 14.03 6.01
CA ILE A 155 -0.77 14.69 4.84
C ILE A 155 -2.03 13.92 4.47
N ASN A 156 -3.20 14.57 4.54
CA ASN A 156 -4.47 13.91 4.27
C ASN A 156 -4.79 13.88 2.77
N GLN A 157 -5.89 13.22 2.37
CA GLN A 157 -6.32 13.09 0.96
C GLN A 157 -6.67 14.43 0.28
N LYS A 158 -6.75 15.54 1.04
CA LYS A 158 -6.99 16.90 0.54
C LYS A 158 -5.70 17.74 0.50
N TYR A 159 -4.53 17.11 0.67
CA TYR A 159 -3.23 17.79 0.79
C TYR A 159 -3.18 18.81 1.94
N GLU A 160 -3.99 18.62 2.99
CA GLU A 160 -3.81 19.34 4.24
C GLU A 160 -2.70 18.64 5.05
N ILE A 161 -1.70 19.42 5.44
CA ILE A 161 -0.52 18.99 6.18
C ILE A 161 -0.74 19.33 7.66
N LEU A 162 -0.86 18.30 8.50
CA LEU A 162 -1.03 18.40 9.94
C LEU A 162 0.30 18.09 10.61
N TYR A 163 0.75 18.98 11.50
CA TYR A 163 2.05 18.88 12.18
C TYR A 163 1.97 19.54 13.57
N LYS A 164 3.00 19.35 14.39
CA LYS A 164 3.13 20.03 15.69
C LYS A 164 4.32 20.98 15.70
N GLU A 165 4.14 22.16 16.27
CA GLU A 165 5.18 23.17 16.51
C GLU A 165 4.93 23.76 17.91
N ASP A 166 5.96 23.85 18.76
CA ASP A 166 5.85 24.28 20.17
C ASP A 166 4.70 23.60 20.94
N GLY A 167 4.47 22.31 20.67
CA GLY A 167 3.40 21.49 21.27
C GLY A 167 1.98 21.76 20.74
N LYS A 168 1.80 22.75 19.87
CA LYS A 168 0.50 23.12 19.27
C LYS A 168 0.27 22.34 17.98
N ASP A 169 -0.96 21.87 17.78
CA ASP A 169 -1.40 21.31 16.50
C ASP A 169 -1.59 22.43 15.48
N LEU A 170 -0.86 22.35 14.37
CA LEU A 170 -0.90 23.29 13.27
C LEU A 170 -1.33 22.59 11.97
N LYS A 171 -1.83 23.41 11.04
CA LYS A 171 -2.22 22.97 9.70
C LYS A 171 -1.65 23.90 8.64
N LEU A 172 -1.22 23.31 7.54
CA LEU A 172 -1.00 23.99 6.27
C LEU A 172 -1.90 23.34 5.20
N LYS A 173 -2.20 24.10 4.15
CA LYS A 173 -2.83 23.63 2.92
C LYS A 173 -1.92 23.94 1.75
N LEU A 174 -2.04 23.12 0.70
CA LEU A 174 -1.43 23.40 -0.58
C LEU A 174 -2.41 24.23 -1.43
N ASN A 175 -2.01 25.42 -1.88
CA ASN A 175 -2.83 26.24 -2.79
C ASN A 175 -2.61 25.85 -4.26
N ASP A 176 -3.44 26.37 -5.18
CA ASP A 176 -3.42 26.04 -6.61
C ASP A 176 -2.15 26.50 -7.36
N GLN A 177 -1.24 27.22 -6.70
CA GLN A 177 0.08 27.61 -7.23
C GLN A 177 1.21 26.75 -6.67
N GLY A 178 0.93 25.79 -5.78
CA GLY A 178 1.93 24.96 -5.12
C GLY A 178 2.52 25.56 -3.85
N GLU A 179 1.91 26.61 -3.29
CA GLU A 179 2.39 27.24 -2.06
C GLU A 179 1.72 26.69 -0.81
N PHE A 180 2.47 26.66 0.29
CA PHE A 180 2.00 26.23 1.60
C PHE A 180 1.39 27.43 2.35
N VAL A 181 0.07 27.38 2.60
CA VAL A 181 -0.69 28.44 3.28
C VAL A 181 -1.29 27.92 4.59
N LYS A 182 -1.45 28.79 5.60
CA LYS A 182 -2.09 28.45 6.89
C LYS A 182 -3.62 28.50 6.78
#